data_AF-A0A7D8YXF7-F1
#
_entry.id   AF-A0A7D8YXF7-F1
#
_cell.length_a   1.000
_cell.length_b   1.000
_cell.length_c   1.000
_cell.angle_alpha   90.00
_cell.angle_beta   90.00
_cell.angle_gamma   90.00
#
_symmetry.space_group_name_H-M   'P 1'
#
loop_
_entity.id
_entity.type
_entity.pdbx_description
1 polymer ?
#
loop_
_entity_poly.entity_id
_entity_poly.type
_entity_poly.pdbx_seq_one_letter_code
_entity_poly.pdbx_strand_id
1 'polypeptide(L)'
;WASPPPEAVQGPVTINTSPTDPFEVPKLSAINETAWEYWYFDAVSSDGKSGVAITFFKDPSLASLGYGNLRVGLDAVWSNGTKFSTVLFVNESTITTCGGDTKGVWNQTNEGINFSFQVSKNLKQVDIVVAGPQVSGTFSLKSRDPARYPGGEIAPSSTASLNLGPFIYWNEAIPAGTVDTSLTLGGVPFSFHGIGGHDRNYAPFIWDFIAQHWYWLRIVTGPYTAVYWVWTSAIDGKTYTTAFLTKDGVEIFATTNGVVSSEGKYATMILQYGAGVHGSFADNSTGIEVQFVDHDCGKSWHFEIQHQNIAFEAPRDESYSRFVNTASGGQDGEEVWGGVAVNEQNVITAPRPLP
;
A
#
# COMPACT_ATOMS: atom_id res chain seq x y z
N TRP A 1 21.12 -23.99 7.80
CA TRP A 1 20.32 -24.92 6.99
C TRP A 1 18.87 -24.52 7.19
N ALA A 2 18.36 -23.67 6.30
CA ALA A 2 16.98 -23.19 6.39
C ALA A 2 16.04 -24.38 6.18
N SER A 3 14.99 -24.47 6.99
CA SER A 3 13.88 -25.39 6.73
C SER A 3 13.36 -25.16 5.31
N PRO A 4 12.99 -26.23 4.56
CA PRO A 4 12.38 -26.04 3.25
C PRO A 4 11.16 -25.10 3.38
N PRO A 5 10.87 -24.28 2.36
CA PRO A 5 9.68 -23.45 2.35
C PRO A 5 8.44 -24.29 2.66
N PRO A 6 7.37 -23.74 3.26
CA PRO A 6 6.07 -24.35 3.17
C PRO A 6 5.81 -24.69 1.70
N GLU A 7 5.59 -25.97 1.41
CA GLU A 7 5.61 -26.49 0.07
C GLU A 7 4.51 -25.81 -0.75
N ALA A 8 4.92 -25.09 -1.80
CA ALA A 8 3.98 -24.50 -2.74
C ALA A 8 3.17 -25.63 -3.38
N VAL A 9 1.86 -25.46 -3.49
CA VAL A 9 1.02 -26.46 -4.16
C VAL A 9 1.28 -26.42 -5.66
N GLN A 10 1.26 -27.58 -6.29
CA GLN A 10 1.36 -27.70 -7.74
C GLN A 10 0.02 -27.35 -8.39
N GLY A 11 0.05 -26.52 -9.44
CA GLY A 11 -1.11 -26.13 -10.23
C GLY A 11 -1.83 -24.86 -9.77
N PRO A 12 -2.99 -24.54 -10.38
CA PRO A 12 -3.75 -23.32 -10.09
C PRO A 12 -4.31 -23.30 -8.67
N VAL A 13 -4.37 -22.11 -8.07
CA VAL A 13 -5.00 -21.88 -6.77
C VAL A 13 -6.26 -21.03 -6.94
N THR A 14 -7.26 -21.27 -6.09
CA THR A 14 -8.49 -20.49 -6.10
C THR A 14 -8.24 -19.14 -5.42
N ILE A 15 -8.71 -18.08 -6.07
CA ILE A 15 -8.71 -16.72 -5.52
C ILE A 15 -10.13 -16.35 -5.12
N ASN A 16 -10.27 -15.92 -3.88
CA ASN A 16 -11.51 -15.39 -3.36
C ASN A 16 -11.68 -13.92 -3.78
N THR A 17 -12.71 -13.69 -4.59
CA THR A 17 -13.07 -12.37 -5.11
C THR A 17 -14.44 -11.90 -4.60
N SER A 18 -15.00 -12.58 -3.58
CA SER A 18 -16.25 -12.20 -2.93
C SER A 18 -16.10 -10.84 -2.25
N PRO A 19 -16.86 -9.80 -2.65
CA PRO A 19 -16.76 -8.49 -2.02
C PRO A 19 -17.34 -8.50 -0.60
N THR A 20 -18.18 -9.46 -0.25
CA THR A 20 -18.79 -9.57 1.08
C THR A 20 -17.90 -10.29 2.10
N ASP A 21 -16.82 -10.94 1.65
CA ASP A 21 -15.91 -11.61 2.55
C ASP A 21 -15.00 -10.59 3.24
N PRO A 22 -14.69 -10.73 4.55
CA PRO A 22 -13.89 -9.75 5.27
C PRO A 22 -12.56 -9.47 4.58
N PHE A 23 -12.08 -8.23 4.62
CA PHE A 23 -10.88 -7.81 3.89
C PHE A 23 -9.61 -8.55 4.34
N GLU A 24 -9.53 -8.80 5.65
CA GLU A 24 -8.34 -9.32 6.31
C GLU A 24 -8.12 -10.83 6.21
N VAL A 25 -9.14 -11.59 5.77
CA VAL A 25 -8.98 -13.05 5.67
C VAL A 25 -8.12 -13.41 4.46
N PRO A 26 -7.42 -14.56 4.50
CA PRO A 26 -6.69 -15.08 3.36
C PRO A 26 -7.58 -15.16 2.12
N LYS A 27 -7.08 -14.68 0.99
CA LYS A 27 -7.81 -14.70 -0.29
C LYS A 27 -7.35 -15.82 -1.21
N LEU A 28 -6.23 -16.46 -0.89
CA LEU A 28 -5.72 -17.61 -1.61
C LEU A 28 -6.06 -18.91 -0.87
N SER A 29 -6.48 -19.94 -1.61
CA SER A 29 -6.67 -21.28 -1.02
C SER A 29 -5.35 -21.94 -0.59
N ALA A 30 -4.25 -21.60 -1.26
CA ALA A 30 -2.88 -22.03 -0.99
C ALA A 30 -1.90 -21.10 -1.73
N ILE A 31 -0.60 -21.21 -1.45
CA ILE A 31 0.46 -20.56 -2.22
C ILE A 31 0.94 -21.55 -3.29
N ASN A 32 1.01 -21.13 -4.54
CA ASN A 32 1.68 -21.86 -5.62
C ASN A 32 2.89 -21.04 -6.14
N GLU A 33 3.41 -21.36 -7.32
CA GLU A 33 4.59 -20.69 -7.89
C GLU A 33 4.35 -19.27 -8.41
N THR A 34 3.09 -18.79 -8.47
CA THR A 34 2.75 -17.50 -9.09
C THR A 34 1.86 -16.59 -8.24
N ALA A 35 0.97 -17.15 -7.44
CA ALA A 35 -0.04 -16.42 -6.70
C ALA A 35 0.52 -15.87 -5.38
N TRP A 36 0.04 -14.68 -5.01
CA TRP A 36 0.50 -13.99 -3.81
C TRP A 36 -0.60 -13.18 -3.13
N GLU A 37 -0.43 -12.92 -1.84
CA GLU A 37 -1.26 -11.99 -1.08
C GLU A 37 -0.47 -11.27 0.02
N TYR A 38 -0.67 -9.96 0.16
CA TYR A 38 0.04 -9.09 1.11
C TYR A 38 -0.89 -8.28 2.01
N TRP A 39 -0.48 -8.13 3.27
CA TRP A 39 -1.01 -7.11 4.18
C TRP A 39 0.02 -6.00 4.25
N TYR A 40 -0.32 -4.85 3.69
CA TYR A 40 0.57 -3.72 3.53
C TYR A 40 0.19 -2.60 4.50
N PHE A 41 1.15 -2.15 5.32
CA PHE A 41 0.98 -1.06 6.25
C PHE A 41 2.05 -0.02 6.00
N ASP A 42 1.66 1.25 5.90
CA ASP A 42 2.58 2.37 5.72
C ASP A 42 2.38 3.42 6.79
N ALA A 43 3.40 4.26 6.96
CA ALA A 43 3.28 5.52 7.68
C ALA A 43 4.35 6.53 7.28
N VAL A 44 3.98 7.80 7.37
CA VAL A 44 4.82 8.98 7.23
C VAL A 44 4.72 9.83 8.50
N SER A 45 5.84 10.37 8.98
CA SER A 45 5.86 11.27 10.12
C SER A 45 5.10 12.56 9.82
N SER A 46 4.57 13.20 10.86
CA SER A 46 3.82 14.46 10.74
C SER A 46 4.57 15.62 10.05
N ASP A 47 5.90 15.57 9.97
CA ASP A 47 6.73 16.52 9.23
C ASP A 47 7.07 16.09 7.79
N GLY A 48 6.59 14.92 7.35
CA GLY A 48 6.78 14.39 6.00
C GLY A 48 8.15 13.79 5.70
N LYS A 49 9.06 13.67 6.69
CA LYS A 49 10.49 13.38 6.44
C LYS A 49 10.96 11.98 6.82
N SER A 50 10.22 11.31 7.69
CA SER A 50 10.48 9.93 8.10
C SER A 50 9.32 9.05 7.67
N GLY A 51 9.57 7.78 7.43
CA GLY A 51 8.49 6.84 7.14
C GLY A 51 8.90 5.40 7.31
N VAL A 52 7.90 4.53 7.41
CA VAL A 52 8.07 3.09 7.52
C VAL A 52 6.97 2.41 6.72
N ALA A 53 7.31 1.30 6.08
CA ALA A 53 6.36 0.35 5.55
C ALA A 53 6.66 -1.03 6.14
N ILE A 54 5.61 -1.75 6.53
CA ILE A 54 5.68 -3.12 7.02
C ILE A 54 4.73 -3.94 6.17
N THR A 55 5.25 -4.99 5.53
CA THR A 55 4.45 -5.81 4.63
C THR A 55 4.60 -7.27 5.05
N PHE A 56 3.46 -7.93 5.28
CA PHE A 56 3.40 -9.35 5.59
C PHE A 56 3.06 -10.11 4.32
N PHE A 57 3.97 -10.99 3.91
CA PHE A 57 3.91 -11.63 2.61
C PHE A 57 3.59 -13.12 2.70
N LYS A 58 2.72 -13.54 1.78
CA LYS A 58 2.63 -14.90 1.26
C LYS A 58 2.89 -14.83 -0.24
N ASP A 59 4.12 -15.08 -0.69
CA ASP A 59 4.46 -15.04 -2.11
C ASP A 59 5.62 -15.95 -2.52
N PRO A 60 5.64 -16.35 -3.80
CA PRO A 60 6.70 -17.16 -4.38
C PRO A 60 7.82 -16.36 -5.07
N SER A 61 7.80 -15.02 -5.05
CA SER A 61 8.66 -14.19 -5.93
C SER A 61 10.16 -14.43 -5.72
N LEU A 62 10.55 -14.82 -4.51
CA LEU A 62 11.94 -15.10 -4.14
C LEU A 62 12.25 -16.60 -3.98
N ALA A 63 11.27 -17.48 -4.24
CA ALA A 63 11.41 -18.92 -4.09
C ALA A 63 12.44 -19.51 -5.06
N SER A 64 12.51 -18.99 -6.29
CA SER A 64 13.48 -19.40 -7.31
C SER A 64 14.95 -19.14 -6.91
N LEU A 65 15.17 -18.25 -5.94
CA LEU A 65 16.50 -17.96 -5.38
C LEU A 65 16.81 -18.81 -4.13
N GLY A 66 15.94 -19.77 -3.78
CA GLY A 66 16.07 -20.63 -2.62
C GLY A 66 15.53 -20.03 -1.32
N TYR A 67 14.79 -18.91 -1.38
CA TYR A 67 14.13 -18.33 -0.21
C TYR A 67 12.74 -18.94 0.04
N GLY A 68 12.19 -18.67 1.23
CA GLY A 68 10.85 -19.13 1.62
C GLY A 68 9.72 -18.30 1.03
N ASN A 69 8.50 -18.84 1.05
CA ASN A 69 7.29 -18.17 0.56
C ASN A 69 6.60 -17.25 1.58
N LEU A 70 7.06 -17.31 2.84
CA LEU A 70 6.53 -16.51 3.94
C LEU A 70 7.62 -15.55 4.40
N ARG A 71 7.34 -14.27 4.30
CA ARG A 71 8.29 -13.24 4.71
C ARG A 71 7.60 -12.01 5.28
N VAL A 72 8.36 -11.24 6.04
CA VAL A 72 7.97 -9.87 6.42
C VAL A 72 9.04 -8.93 5.90
N GLY A 73 8.62 -7.91 5.15
CA GLY A 73 9.47 -6.80 4.74
C GLY A 73 9.24 -5.61 5.66
N LEU A 74 10.31 -4.92 6.02
CA LEU A 74 10.25 -3.63 6.70
C LEU A 74 11.26 -2.69 6.07
N ASP A 75 10.77 -1.57 5.56
CA ASP A 75 11.56 -0.49 4.99
C ASP A 75 11.30 0.79 5.76
N ALA A 76 12.34 1.51 6.16
CA ALA A 76 12.23 2.73 6.92
C ALA A 76 13.27 3.77 6.51
N VAL A 77 12.91 5.04 6.69
CA VAL A 77 13.80 6.18 6.50
C VAL A 77 13.63 7.18 7.64
N TRP A 78 14.75 7.64 8.20
CA TRP A 78 14.79 8.74 9.17
C TRP A 78 14.83 10.09 8.46
N SER A 79 14.46 11.15 9.16
CA SER A 79 14.47 12.53 8.64
C SER A 79 15.83 13.03 8.12
N ASN A 80 16.94 12.40 8.55
CA ASN A 80 18.29 12.70 8.06
C ASN A 80 18.68 11.94 6.77
N GLY A 81 17.75 11.15 6.19
CA GLY A 81 17.99 10.35 4.99
C GLY A 81 18.61 8.97 5.25
N THR A 82 18.93 8.61 6.50
CA THR A 82 19.38 7.26 6.84
C THR A 82 18.25 6.28 6.53
N LYS A 83 18.56 5.15 5.89
CA LYS A 83 17.59 4.11 5.54
C LYS A 83 17.89 2.82 6.30
N PHE A 84 16.83 2.04 6.56
CA PHE A 84 16.91 0.67 7.06
C PHE A 84 15.94 -0.18 6.24
N SER A 85 16.40 -1.35 5.79
CA SER A 85 15.55 -2.32 5.10
C SER A 85 15.93 -3.71 5.56
N THR A 86 14.92 -4.54 5.81
CA THR A 86 15.12 -5.95 6.12
C THR A 86 13.99 -6.77 5.53
N VAL A 87 14.33 -7.98 5.10
CA VAL A 87 13.39 -9.03 4.74
C VAL A 87 13.68 -10.24 5.61
N LEU A 88 12.70 -10.65 6.41
CA LEU A 88 12.81 -11.80 7.30
C LEU A 88 11.93 -12.92 6.79
N PHE A 89 12.53 -14.07 6.54
CA PHE A 89 11.81 -15.28 6.12
C PHE A 89 11.43 -16.11 7.34
N VAL A 90 10.24 -16.69 7.29
CA VAL A 90 9.71 -17.53 8.35
C VAL A 90 9.17 -18.84 7.77
N ASN A 91 8.96 -19.84 8.62
CA ASN A 91 8.37 -21.12 8.23
C ASN A 91 6.90 -21.24 8.65
N GLU A 92 6.41 -20.38 9.53
CA GLU A 92 5.04 -20.39 10.02
C GLU A 92 4.33 -19.07 9.75
N SER A 93 3.12 -19.15 9.19
CA SER A 93 2.20 -18.02 9.10
C SER A 93 0.78 -18.48 9.44
N THR A 94 0.11 -17.76 10.32
CA THR A 94 -1.30 -18.01 10.67
C THR A 94 -2.09 -16.73 10.59
N ILE A 95 -3.28 -16.81 9.98
CA ILE A 95 -4.30 -15.77 10.06
C ILE A 95 -5.49 -16.36 10.81
N THR A 96 -5.87 -15.74 11.92
CA THR A 96 -6.99 -16.18 12.76
C THR A 96 -7.99 -15.05 12.96
N THR A 97 -9.27 -15.35 12.82
CA THR A 97 -10.34 -14.40 13.11
C THR A 97 -11.10 -14.84 14.36
N CYS A 98 -11.10 -14.01 15.41
CA CYS A 98 -11.76 -14.30 16.69
C CYS A 98 -12.61 -13.09 17.09
N GLY A 99 -13.91 -13.28 17.35
CA GLY A 99 -14.82 -12.16 17.66
C GLY A 99 -15.01 -11.14 16.53
N GLY A 100 -14.43 -11.40 15.36
CA GLY A 100 -14.41 -10.52 14.19
C GLY A 100 -13.13 -9.72 14.04
N ASP A 101 -12.25 -9.70 15.04
CA ASP A 101 -10.89 -9.17 14.88
C ASP A 101 -10.03 -10.22 14.16
N THR A 102 -9.16 -9.76 13.26
CA THR A 102 -8.24 -10.62 12.53
C THR A 102 -6.82 -10.42 13.02
N LYS A 103 -6.15 -11.51 13.39
CA LYS A 103 -4.75 -11.52 13.79
C LYS A 103 -3.92 -12.33 12.80
N GLY A 104 -2.87 -11.71 12.27
CA GLY A 104 -1.84 -12.37 11.49
C GLY A 104 -0.56 -12.56 12.29
N VAL A 105 0.11 -13.69 12.13
CA VAL A 105 1.40 -14.00 12.78
C VAL A 105 2.33 -14.64 11.77
N TRP A 106 3.56 -14.14 11.69
CA TRP A 106 4.69 -14.68 10.93
C TRP A 106 5.78 -15.02 11.94
N ASN A 107 6.14 -16.30 12.06
CA ASN A 107 6.91 -16.82 13.18
C ASN A 107 8.02 -17.78 12.74
N GLN A 108 9.20 -17.61 13.31
CA GLN A 108 10.32 -18.56 13.26
C GLN A 108 10.94 -18.61 14.65
N THR A 109 10.41 -19.51 15.48
CA THR A 109 10.75 -19.63 16.91
C THR A 109 12.25 -19.81 17.15
N ASN A 110 12.91 -20.62 16.32
CA ASN A 110 14.33 -20.95 16.47
C ASN A 110 15.27 -19.75 16.21
N GLU A 111 14.78 -18.73 15.52
CA GLU A 111 15.53 -17.50 15.20
C GLU A 111 15.02 -16.30 16.00
N GLY A 112 14.08 -16.51 16.93
CA GLY A 112 13.49 -15.45 17.74
C GLY A 112 12.67 -14.44 16.92
N ILE A 113 12.16 -14.84 15.76
CA ILE A 113 11.36 -13.98 14.88
C ILE A 113 9.88 -14.20 15.20
N ASN A 114 9.20 -13.14 15.62
CA ASN A 114 7.77 -13.11 15.81
C ASN A 114 7.23 -11.73 15.39
N PHE A 115 6.53 -11.71 14.27
CA PHE A 115 5.88 -10.52 13.74
C PHE A 115 4.39 -10.79 13.71
N SER A 116 3.59 -9.83 14.17
CA SER A 116 2.15 -9.97 14.16
C SER A 116 1.46 -8.66 13.92
N PHE A 117 0.28 -8.74 13.32
CA PHE A 117 -0.67 -7.64 13.25
C PHE A 117 -2.01 -8.11 13.82
N GLN A 118 -2.80 -7.17 14.34
CA GLN A 118 -4.19 -7.35 14.71
C GLN A 118 -4.99 -6.21 14.11
N VAL A 119 -6.03 -6.53 13.35
CA VAL A 119 -6.98 -5.58 12.77
C VAL A 119 -8.33 -5.78 13.43
N SER A 120 -8.89 -4.71 13.98
CA SER A 120 -10.23 -4.72 14.57
C SER A 120 -11.31 -5.06 13.53
N LYS A 121 -12.41 -5.69 13.96
CA LYS A 121 -13.54 -6.06 13.08
C LYS A 121 -14.10 -4.92 12.22
N ASN A 122 -14.15 -3.72 12.78
CA ASN A 122 -14.67 -2.54 12.09
C ASN A 122 -13.62 -1.82 11.23
N LEU A 123 -12.42 -2.40 11.10
CA LEU A 123 -11.29 -1.86 10.34
C LEU A 123 -10.90 -0.45 10.84
N LYS A 124 -11.04 -0.17 12.15
CA LYS A 124 -10.71 1.15 12.72
C LYS A 124 -9.42 1.20 13.52
N GLN A 125 -8.89 0.05 13.92
CA GLN A 125 -7.65 -0.08 14.68
C GLN A 125 -6.79 -1.19 14.09
N VAL A 126 -5.50 -0.91 13.98
CA VAL A 126 -4.44 -1.87 13.70
C VAL A 126 -3.39 -1.76 14.79
N ASP A 127 -2.97 -2.90 15.34
CA ASP A 127 -1.82 -3.00 16.23
C ASP A 127 -0.83 -4.02 15.67
N ILE A 128 0.41 -3.60 15.48
CA ILE A 128 1.51 -4.43 14.98
C ILE A 128 2.57 -4.54 16.07
N VAL A 129 3.05 -5.76 16.28
CA VAL A 129 4.20 -6.05 17.13
C VAL A 129 5.24 -6.77 16.28
N VAL A 130 6.46 -6.25 16.29
CA VAL A 130 7.60 -6.81 15.57
C VAL A 130 8.68 -7.23 16.56
N ALA A 131 9.26 -8.42 16.34
CA ALA A 131 10.37 -8.93 17.14
C ALA A 131 11.26 -9.82 16.25
N GLY A 132 12.54 -9.48 16.15
CA GLY A 132 13.55 -10.21 15.38
C GLY A 132 14.96 -9.63 15.58
N PRO A 133 15.99 -10.18 14.92
CA PRO A 133 17.40 -9.89 15.21
C PRO A 133 17.82 -8.41 15.17
N GLN A 134 17.18 -7.59 14.34
CA GLN A 134 17.49 -6.16 14.18
C GLN A 134 16.24 -5.27 14.22
N VAL A 135 15.10 -5.83 14.60
CA VAL A 135 13.81 -5.16 14.56
C VAL A 135 13.02 -5.54 15.79
N SER A 136 12.60 -4.55 16.56
CA SER A 136 11.68 -4.78 17.67
C SER A 136 10.80 -3.56 17.92
N GLY A 137 9.57 -3.77 18.38
CA GLY A 137 8.71 -2.67 18.84
C GLY A 137 7.27 -2.79 18.35
N THR A 138 6.60 -1.65 18.29
CA THR A 138 5.18 -1.56 17.97
C THR A 138 4.86 -0.49 16.93
N PHE A 139 3.78 -0.71 16.21
CA PHE A 139 3.13 0.25 15.32
C PHE A 139 1.64 0.17 15.60
N SER A 140 0.99 1.31 15.83
CA SER A 140 -0.47 1.38 15.99
C SER A 140 -1.05 2.38 15.00
N LEU A 141 -2.16 2.01 14.37
CA LEU A 141 -2.86 2.82 13.38
C LEU A 141 -4.34 2.91 13.76
N LYS A 142 -4.84 4.13 13.89
CA LYS A 142 -6.25 4.42 14.15
C LYS A 142 -6.87 5.15 12.97
N SER A 143 -7.79 4.46 12.30
CA SER A 143 -8.45 4.94 11.09
C SER A 143 -9.25 6.22 11.32
N ARG A 144 -9.16 7.14 10.35
CA ARG A 144 -10.04 8.32 10.25
C ARG A 144 -11.10 8.15 9.15
N ASP A 145 -10.92 7.21 8.23
CA ASP A 145 -11.74 7.04 7.02
C ASP A 145 -12.46 5.68 6.98
N PRO A 146 -13.62 5.57 6.30
CA PRO A 146 -14.26 4.28 6.09
C PRO A 146 -13.41 3.39 5.17
N ALA A 147 -13.40 2.08 5.43
CA ALA A 147 -12.81 1.10 4.52
C ALA A 147 -13.56 1.10 3.17
N ARG A 148 -12.87 0.80 2.08
CA ARG A 148 -13.45 0.89 0.74
C ARG A 148 -12.93 -0.16 -0.24
N TYR A 149 -13.69 -0.31 -1.32
CA TYR A 149 -13.30 -1.08 -2.51
C TYR A 149 -12.59 -0.18 -3.55
N PRO A 150 -11.94 -0.78 -4.57
CA PRO A 150 -11.35 -0.06 -5.69
C PRO A 150 -12.26 0.95 -6.37
N GLY A 151 -13.56 0.67 -6.51
CA GLY A 151 -14.52 1.61 -7.13
C GLY A 151 -14.84 2.83 -6.27
N GLY A 152 -14.42 2.82 -5.00
CA GLY A 152 -14.72 3.84 -4.01
C GLY A 152 -15.88 3.48 -3.09
N GLU A 153 -16.62 2.40 -3.37
CA GLU A 153 -17.74 1.99 -2.52
C GLU A 153 -17.26 1.70 -1.09
N ILE A 154 -18.05 2.13 -0.11
CA ILE A 154 -17.75 1.90 1.30
C ILE A 154 -18.07 0.45 1.70
N ALA A 155 -17.16 -0.18 2.45
CA ALA A 155 -17.34 -1.53 2.96
C ALA A 155 -18.31 -1.59 4.15
N PRO A 156 -19.14 -2.66 4.27
CA PRO A 156 -19.30 -3.76 3.31
C PRO A 156 -20.25 -3.39 2.15
N SER A 157 -19.99 -3.91 0.95
CA SER A 157 -20.88 -3.77 -0.21
C SER A 157 -20.98 -5.07 -0.99
N SER A 158 -22.20 -5.53 -1.26
CA SER A 158 -22.44 -6.76 -2.05
C SER A 158 -22.34 -6.55 -3.55
N THR A 159 -22.30 -5.30 -4.01
CA THR A 159 -22.23 -4.94 -5.44
C THR A 159 -20.87 -4.41 -5.85
N ALA A 160 -19.97 -4.17 -4.89
CA ALA A 160 -18.64 -3.68 -5.17
C ALA A 160 -17.76 -4.76 -5.84
N SER A 161 -16.68 -4.31 -6.48
CA SER A 161 -15.67 -5.18 -7.08
C SER A 161 -14.34 -5.03 -6.35
N LEU A 162 -13.65 -6.15 -6.11
CA LEU A 162 -12.27 -6.16 -5.61
C LEU A 162 -11.24 -6.00 -6.75
N ASN A 163 -11.68 -5.93 -8.01
CA ASN A 163 -10.77 -5.76 -9.14
C ASN A 163 -10.22 -4.33 -9.17
N LEU A 164 -8.89 -4.21 -9.08
CA LEU A 164 -8.20 -2.99 -9.49
C LEU A 164 -7.98 -2.98 -11.03
N GLY A 165 -7.78 -4.16 -11.61
CA GLY A 165 -7.54 -4.40 -13.03
C GLY A 165 -7.40 -5.90 -13.33
N PRO A 166 -7.08 -6.31 -14.57
CA PRO A 166 -6.92 -7.71 -14.93
C PRO A 166 -5.93 -8.43 -14.01
N PHE A 167 -6.41 -9.48 -13.34
CA PHE A 167 -5.66 -10.31 -12.40
C PHE A 167 -5.07 -9.60 -11.17
N ILE A 168 -5.44 -8.35 -10.88
CA ILE A 168 -5.02 -7.68 -9.64
C ILE A 168 -6.25 -7.31 -8.80
N TYR A 169 -6.23 -7.76 -7.56
CA TYR A 169 -7.26 -7.47 -6.59
C TYR A 169 -6.71 -6.61 -5.47
N TRP A 170 -7.53 -5.65 -5.06
CA TRP A 170 -7.18 -4.69 -4.04
C TRP A 170 -8.41 -4.31 -3.21
N ASN A 171 -8.17 -3.96 -1.96
CA ASN A 171 -9.10 -3.20 -1.14
C ASN A 171 -8.31 -2.39 -0.12
N GLU A 172 -8.95 -1.35 0.40
CA GLU A 172 -8.35 -0.44 1.36
C GLU A 172 -9.08 -0.57 2.69
N ALA A 173 -8.49 -1.33 3.60
CA ALA A 173 -9.04 -1.52 4.93
C ALA A 173 -8.98 -0.22 5.75
N ILE A 174 -7.89 0.53 5.62
CA ILE A 174 -7.74 1.85 6.25
C ILE A 174 -7.13 2.84 5.25
N PRO A 175 -7.95 3.70 4.60
CA PRO A 175 -7.46 4.70 3.65
C PRO A 175 -6.58 5.79 4.26
N ALA A 176 -6.81 6.14 5.51
CA ALA A 176 -5.81 6.82 6.32
C ALA A 176 -6.19 6.69 7.79
N GLY A 177 -5.20 6.93 8.64
CA GLY A 177 -5.36 7.03 10.07
C GLY A 177 -4.14 7.66 10.72
N THR A 178 -4.29 8.00 11.99
CA THR A 178 -3.17 8.45 12.82
C THR A 178 -2.31 7.26 13.20
N VAL A 179 -1.00 7.40 13.06
CA VAL A 179 -0.03 6.35 13.38
C VAL A 179 0.87 6.80 14.52
N ASP A 180 1.14 5.87 15.43
CA ASP A 180 2.22 5.97 16.40
C ASP A 180 3.18 4.80 16.18
N THR A 181 4.46 5.11 15.99
CA THR A 181 5.53 4.11 15.86
C THR A 181 6.44 4.15 17.09
N SER A 182 6.84 2.99 17.57
CA SER A 182 7.84 2.83 18.63
C SER A 182 8.68 1.61 18.31
N LEU A 183 9.62 1.78 17.38
CA LEU A 183 10.46 0.72 16.83
C LEU A 183 11.92 0.94 17.23
N THR A 184 12.69 -0.14 17.20
CA THR A 184 14.15 -0.14 17.22
C THR A 184 14.61 -0.91 16.00
N LEU A 185 15.34 -0.24 15.11
CA LEU A 185 15.76 -0.73 13.80
C LEU A 185 17.28 -0.67 13.71
N GLY A 186 17.93 -1.81 13.55
CA GLY A 186 19.40 -1.89 13.55
C GLY A 186 20.05 -1.40 14.86
N GLY A 187 19.32 -1.49 15.98
CA GLY A 187 19.75 -0.93 17.28
C GLY A 187 19.53 0.58 17.44
N VAL A 188 18.95 1.26 16.44
CA VAL A 188 18.65 2.69 16.46
C VAL A 188 17.16 2.91 16.75
N PRO A 189 16.79 3.77 17.70
CA PRO A 189 15.40 4.14 17.91
C PRO A 189 14.76 4.76 16.67
N PHE A 190 13.54 4.33 16.36
CA PHE A 190 12.72 4.85 15.27
C PHE A 190 11.30 5.02 15.80
N SER A 191 10.92 6.27 16.08
CA SER A 191 9.62 6.58 16.66
C SER A 191 9.14 7.94 16.14
N PHE A 192 7.88 7.98 15.74
CA PHE A 192 7.20 9.20 15.34
C PHE A 192 5.68 9.06 15.47
N HIS A 193 5.01 10.21 15.54
CA HIS A 193 3.58 10.35 15.30
C HIS A 193 3.34 10.88 13.87
N GLY A 194 2.33 10.35 13.19
CA GLY A 194 2.11 10.63 11.78
C GLY A 194 0.82 10.09 11.20
N ILE A 195 0.82 9.91 9.88
CA ILE A 195 -0.30 9.40 9.10
C ILE A 195 0.12 8.12 8.39
N GLY A 196 -0.78 7.18 8.26
CA GLY A 196 -0.55 5.95 7.50
C GLY A 196 -1.84 5.27 7.12
N GLY A 197 -1.74 4.09 6.51
CA GLY A 197 -2.91 3.30 6.16
C GLY A 197 -2.63 1.81 6.04
N HIS A 198 -3.64 1.09 5.57
CA HIS A 198 -3.60 -0.35 5.41
C HIS A 198 -4.31 -0.81 4.15
N ASP A 199 -3.55 -1.49 3.29
CA ASP A 199 -3.99 -2.04 2.02
C ASP A 199 -3.91 -3.57 2.03
N ARG A 200 -4.83 -4.19 1.31
CA ARG A 200 -4.82 -5.62 1.00
C ARG A 200 -4.68 -5.82 -0.49
N ASN A 201 -3.62 -6.51 -0.89
CA ASN A 201 -3.35 -6.83 -2.29
C ASN A 201 -3.21 -8.33 -2.47
N TYR A 202 -3.71 -8.84 -3.59
CA TYR A 202 -3.52 -10.25 -3.95
C TYR A 202 -3.77 -10.45 -5.44
N ALA A 203 -3.13 -11.48 -6.00
CA ALA A 203 -3.23 -11.79 -7.42
C ALA A 203 -2.82 -13.25 -7.69
N PRO A 204 -3.23 -13.82 -8.84
CA PRO A 204 -2.79 -15.15 -9.27
C PRO A 204 -1.37 -15.17 -9.84
N PHE A 205 -0.82 -13.99 -10.17
CA PHE A 205 0.50 -13.85 -10.77
C PHE A 205 1.25 -12.68 -10.13
N ILE A 206 2.55 -12.83 -9.88
CA ILE A 206 3.44 -11.75 -9.41
C ILE A 206 3.47 -10.58 -10.39
N TRP A 207 3.85 -9.41 -9.89
CA TRP A 207 3.79 -8.14 -10.61
C TRP A 207 4.43 -8.16 -12.00
N ASP A 208 5.57 -8.85 -12.16
CA ASP A 208 6.30 -9.01 -13.43
C ASP A 208 5.44 -9.54 -14.59
N PHE A 209 4.35 -10.27 -14.28
CA PHE A 209 3.45 -10.84 -15.28
C PHE A 209 2.27 -9.93 -15.65
N ILE A 210 1.86 -9.05 -14.72
CA ILE A 210 0.55 -8.37 -14.79
C ILE A 210 0.66 -6.86 -14.87
N ALA A 211 1.78 -6.26 -14.48
CA ALA A 211 1.95 -4.81 -14.44
C ALA A 211 2.98 -4.33 -15.48
N GLN A 212 2.74 -3.14 -16.03
CA GLN A 212 3.75 -2.37 -16.77
C GLN A 212 4.34 -1.27 -15.88
N HIS A 213 3.46 -0.50 -15.23
CA HIS A 213 3.84 0.55 -14.29
C HIS A 213 2.63 0.93 -13.43
N TRP A 214 2.88 1.59 -12.30
CA TRP A 214 1.83 2.21 -11.50
C TRP A 214 2.34 3.41 -10.72
N TYR A 215 1.39 4.27 -10.35
CA TYR A 215 1.55 5.22 -9.26
C TYR A 215 0.45 4.98 -8.24
N TRP A 216 0.82 5.05 -6.97
CA TRP A 216 -0.11 4.97 -5.85
C TRP A 216 0.20 6.08 -4.86
N LEU A 217 -0.83 6.74 -4.34
CA LEU A 217 -0.69 7.87 -3.43
C LEU A 217 -1.71 7.77 -2.29
N ARG A 218 -1.25 8.10 -1.08
CA ARG A 218 -2.08 8.42 0.08
C ARG A 218 -1.73 9.84 0.54
N ILE A 219 -2.72 10.72 0.57
CA ILE A 219 -2.55 12.16 0.83
C ILE A 219 -3.49 12.54 1.98
N VAL A 220 -2.96 13.25 2.96
CA VAL A 220 -3.78 13.82 4.05
C VAL A 220 -3.39 15.28 4.26
N THR A 221 -4.35 16.19 4.04
CA THR A 221 -4.18 17.63 4.24
C THR A 221 -5.39 18.18 4.99
N GLY A 222 -5.18 18.65 6.21
CA GLY A 222 -6.28 19.13 7.07
C GLY A 222 -7.42 18.10 7.19
N PRO A 223 -8.67 18.46 6.82
CA PRO A 223 -9.82 17.56 6.91
C PRO A 223 -9.85 16.49 5.81
N TYR A 224 -9.04 16.61 4.76
CA TYR A 224 -9.09 15.76 3.58
C TYR A 224 -8.20 14.52 3.71
N THR A 225 -8.72 13.37 3.29
CA THR A 225 -7.91 12.18 2.93
C THR A 225 -8.17 11.88 1.47
N ALA A 226 -7.12 11.80 0.65
CA ALA A 226 -7.20 11.38 -0.73
C ALA A 226 -6.34 10.13 -0.97
N VAL A 227 -6.86 9.18 -1.74
CA VAL A 227 -6.10 8.04 -2.24
C VAL A 227 -6.28 7.96 -3.74
N TYR A 228 -5.17 7.84 -4.46
CA TYR A 228 -5.14 7.81 -5.90
C TYR A 228 -4.25 6.68 -6.39
N TRP A 229 -4.77 5.88 -7.33
CA TRP A 229 -4.04 4.84 -8.02
C TRP A 229 -4.19 5.04 -9.51
N VAL A 230 -3.09 4.95 -10.24
CA VAL A 230 -3.11 4.66 -11.68
C VAL A 230 -2.23 3.43 -11.92
N TRP A 231 -2.79 2.41 -12.57
CA TRP A 231 -2.11 1.15 -12.82
C TRP A 231 -2.26 0.76 -14.28
N THR A 232 -1.15 0.40 -14.93
CA THR A 232 -1.15 0.01 -16.34
C THR A 232 -0.86 -1.48 -16.45
N SER A 233 -1.80 -2.18 -17.08
CA SER A 233 -1.87 -3.62 -17.23
C SER A 233 -0.90 -4.14 -18.29
N ALA A 234 -0.12 -5.16 -17.96
CA ALA A 234 0.63 -5.95 -18.95
C ALA A 234 -0.27 -6.92 -19.73
N ILE A 235 -1.49 -7.18 -19.25
CA ILE A 235 -2.41 -8.18 -19.81
C ILE A 235 -3.17 -7.64 -21.02
N ASP A 236 -3.65 -6.41 -20.94
CA ASP A 236 -4.46 -5.79 -21.99
C ASP A 236 -3.96 -4.39 -22.40
N GLY A 237 -2.86 -3.92 -21.81
CA GLY A 237 -2.24 -2.63 -22.13
C GLY A 237 -3.05 -1.42 -21.67
N LYS A 238 -4.14 -1.61 -20.92
CA LYS A 238 -5.00 -0.52 -20.46
C LYS A 238 -4.53 0.02 -19.12
N THR A 239 -4.87 1.29 -18.90
CA THR A 239 -4.66 1.99 -17.65
C THR A 239 -5.96 2.06 -16.86
N TYR A 240 -5.89 1.69 -15.58
CA TYR A 240 -7.00 1.68 -14.63
C TYR A 240 -6.72 2.72 -13.56
N THR A 241 -7.73 3.52 -13.24
CA THR A 241 -7.65 4.55 -12.21
C THR A 241 -8.62 4.24 -11.08
N THR A 242 -8.21 4.50 -9.85
CA THR A 242 -9.12 4.66 -8.71
C THR A 242 -8.73 5.90 -7.96
N ALA A 243 -9.70 6.78 -7.72
CA ALA A 243 -9.51 8.01 -6.99
C ALA A 243 -10.62 8.13 -5.95
N PHE A 244 -10.24 8.39 -4.71
CA PHE A 244 -11.13 8.48 -3.56
C PHE A 244 -10.74 9.67 -2.71
N LEU A 245 -11.72 10.42 -2.24
CA LEU A 245 -11.51 11.59 -1.41
C LEU A 245 -12.60 11.69 -0.34
N THR A 246 -12.16 11.86 0.90
CA THR A 246 -13.02 12.17 2.04
C THR A 246 -12.75 13.57 2.57
N LYS A 247 -13.74 14.12 3.26
CA LYS A 247 -13.59 15.28 4.15
C LYS A 247 -14.19 14.90 5.49
N ASP A 248 -13.39 14.99 6.56
CA ASP A 248 -13.78 14.61 7.92
C ASP A 248 -14.32 13.17 8.02
N GLY A 249 -13.71 12.23 7.28
CA GLY A 249 -14.08 10.82 7.28
C GLY A 249 -15.37 10.51 6.51
N VAL A 250 -15.93 11.47 5.79
CA VAL A 250 -17.09 11.28 4.90
C VAL A 250 -16.63 11.30 3.46
N GLU A 251 -16.95 10.27 2.68
CA GLU A 251 -16.71 10.25 1.24
C GLU A 251 -17.44 11.43 0.58
N ILE A 252 -16.67 12.25 -0.15
CA ILE A 252 -17.20 13.36 -0.95
C ILE A 252 -16.98 13.15 -2.44
N PHE A 253 -16.06 12.26 -2.81
CA PHE A 253 -15.74 11.98 -4.19
C PHE A 253 -15.12 10.59 -4.35
N ALA A 254 -15.55 9.89 -5.40
CA ALA A 254 -14.95 8.66 -5.88
C ALA A 254 -15.11 8.56 -7.40
N THR A 255 -14.10 8.09 -8.11
CA THR A 255 -14.20 7.73 -9.53
C THR A 255 -13.20 6.66 -9.93
N THR A 256 -13.50 5.96 -11.01
CA THR A 256 -12.55 5.12 -11.75
C THR A 256 -12.16 5.72 -13.10
N ASN A 257 -12.68 6.91 -13.43
CA ASN A 257 -12.36 7.60 -14.66
C ASN A 257 -11.08 8.46 -14.51
N GLY A 258 -10.00 7.98 -15.12
CA GLY A 258 -8.71 8.68 -15.18
C GLY A 258 -8.58 9.68 -16.34
N VAL A 259 -9.65 9.92 -17.11
CA VAL A 259 -9.62 10.74 -18.33
C VAL A 259 -10.50 11.96 -18.13
N VAL A 260 -9.95 13.13 -18.49
CA VAL A 260 -10.68 14.40 -18.49
C VAL A 260 -12.00 14.26 -19.25
N SER A 261 -13.09 14.65 -18.60
CA SER A 261 -14.44 14.55 -19.14
C SER A 261 -15.18 15.88 -18.97
N SER A 262 -16.08 16.18 -19.89
CA SER A 262 -17.02 17.30 -19.80
C SER A 262 -18.30 16.96 -19.02
N GLU A 263 -18.39 15.74 -18.47
CA GLU A 263 -19.51 15.24 -17.68
C GLU A 263 -19.01 14.26 -16.61
N GLY A 264 -19.75 14.13 -15.52
CA GLY A 264 -19.42 13.20 -14.45
C GLY A 264 -18.14 13.53 -13.68
N LYS A 265 -17.63 12.51 -12.98
CA LYS A 265 -16.44 12.60 -12.13
C LYS A 265 -15.21 12.05 -12.85
N TYR A 266 -14.11 12.78 -12.82
CA TYR A 266 -12.79 12.27 -13.24
C TYR A 266 -11.69 12.72 -12.27
N ALA A 267 -10.59 11.99 -12.28
CA ALA A 267 -9.39 12.40 -11.55
C ALA A 267 -8.15 12.19 -12.42
N THR A 268 -7.18 13.08 -12.29
CA THR A 268 -5.95 13.08 -13.09
C THR A 268 -4.75 13.29 -12.19
N MET A 269 -3.57 12.90 -12.69
CA MET A 269 -2.31 13.21 -12.05
C MET A 269 -1.32 13.82 -13.03
N ILE A 270 -0.44 14.67 -12.52
CA ILE A 270 0.63 15.31 -13.28
C ILE A 270 1.93 15.17 -12.48
N LEU A 271 2.97 14.64 -13.12
CA LEU A 271 4.30 14.57 -12.52
C LEU A 271 4.94 15.96 -12.54
N GLN A 272 5.50 16.36 -11.39
CA GLN A 272 6.19 17.63 -11.21
C GLN A 272 7.69 17.42 -11.31
N TYR A 273 8.40 18.37 -11.92
CA TYR A 273 9.85 18.30 -12.13
C TYR A 273 10.51 19.61 -11.73
N GLY A 274 11.71 19.53 -11.14
CA GLY A 274 12.45 20.71 -10.72
C GLY A 274 13.59 20.39 -9.78
N ALA A 275 13.91 21.33 -8.90
CA ALA A 275 14.81 21.08 -7.79
C ALA A 275 14.05 20.35 -6.67
N GLY A 276 14.61 19.27 -6.13
CA GLY A 276 13.98 18.50 -5.06
C GLY A 276 14.53 17.08 -4.98
N VAL A 277 13.94 16.29 -4.10
CA VAL A 277 14.22 14.85 -4.01
C VAL A 277 13.54 14.15 -5.17
N HIS A 278 14.23 13.21 -5.80
CA HIS A 278 13.69 12.36 -6.86
C HIS A 278 14.28 10.96 -6.73
N GLY A 279 13.65 9.97 -7.38
CA GLY A 279 14.15 8.60 -7.43
C GLY A 279 15.44 8.45 -8.23
N SER A 280 16.09 7.32 -8.10
CA SER A 280 17.34 6.99 -8.79
C SER A 280 17.12 6.43 -10.21
N PHE A 281 15.87 6.23 -10.63
CA PHE A 281 15.50 5.58 -11.89
C PHE A 281 15.11 6.60 -12.98
N ALA A 282 14.51 6.11 -14.07
CA ALA A 282 14.17 6.92 -15.25
C ALA A 282 13.14 8.03 -14.94
N ASP A 283 12.17 7.75 -14.08
CA ASP A 283 11.28 8.78 -13.53
C ASP A 283 12.02 9.56 -12.45
N ASN A 284 12.32 10.82 -12.77
CA ASN A 284 12.99 11.78 -11.88
C ASN A 284 12.05 12.91 -11.43
N SER A 285 10.75 12.63 -11.37
CA SER A 285 9.77 13.55 -10.78
C SER A 285 10.15 13.91 -9.34
N THR A 286 9.94 15.17 -8.99
CA THR A 286 10.20 15.73 -7.67
C THR A 286 8.92 15.89 -6.84
N GLY A 287 7.80 15.47 -7.40
CA GLY A 287 6.48 15.58 -6.79
C GLY A 287 5.39 15.17 -7.76
N ILE A 288 4.15 15.19 -7.28
CA ILE A 288 2.95 14.83 -8.04
C ILE A 288 1.87 15.85 -7.72
N GLU A 289 1.11 16.27 -8.73
CA GLU A 289 -0.15 16.97 -8.54
C GLU A 289 -1.29 16.01 -8.87
N VAL A 290 -2.35 16.02 -8.05
CA VAL A 290 -3.56 15.24 -8.28
C VAL A 290 -4.77 16.17 -8.27
N GLN A 291 -5.60 16.04 -9.30
CA GLN A 291 -6.83 16.79 -9.45
C GLN A 291 -8.03 15.84 -9.39
N PHE A 292 -9.06 16.23 -8.65
CA PHE A 292 -10.35 15.55 -8.56
C PHE A 292 -11.42 16.52 -9.06
N VAL A 293 -12.24 16.13 -10.05
CA VAL A 293 -13.24 17.01 -10.65
C VAL A 293 -14.59 16.32 -10.73
N ASP A 294 -15.59 16.92 -10.11
CA ASP A 294 -17.01 16.58 -10.21
C ASP A 294 -17.70 17.65 -11.07
N HIS A 295 -17.82 17.38 -12.37
CA HIS A 295 -18.40 18.33 -13.31
C HIS A 295 -19.90 18.54 -13.04
N ASP A 296 -20.60 17.49 -12.62
CA ASP A 296 -22.05 17.53 -12.37
C ASP A 296 -22.39 18.42 -11.17
N CYS A 297 -21.52 18.43 -10.15
CA CYS A 297 -21.65 19.29 -8.98
C CYS A 297 -20.90 20.63 -9.10
N GLY A 298 -20.11 20.83 -10.16
CA GLY A 298 -19.27 22.01 -10.34
C GLY A 298 -18.21 22.17 -9.24
N LYS A 299 -17.65 21.06 -8.74
CA LYS A 299 -16.65 21.06 -7.68
C LYS A 299 -15.35 20.43 -8.15
N SER A 300 -14.24 20.96 -7.66
CA SER A 300 -12.91 20.42 -7.90
C SER A 300 -12.02 20.57 -6.68
N TRP A 301 -11.04 19.68 -6.58
CA TRP A 301 -10.05 19.64 -5.52
C TRP A 301 -8.67 19.42 -6.15
N HIS A 302 -7.67 20.11 -5.62
CA HIS A 302 -6.28 19.99 -6.04
C HIS A 302 -5.39 19.69 -4.85
N PHE A 303 -4.44 18.77 -5.06
CA PHE A 303 -3.41 18.42 -4.09
C PHE A 303 -2.05 18.38 -4.78
N GLU A 304 -1.10 19.11 -4.20
CA GLU A 304 0.30 19.12 -4.58
C GLU A 304 1.10 18.30 -3.56
N ILE A 305 1.93 17.39 -4.05
CA ILE A 305 2.77 16.49 -3.28
C ILE A 305 4.22 16.79 -3.65
N GLN A 306 5.06 17.00 -2.65
CA GLN A 306 6.50 17.23 -2.85
C GLN A 306 7.30 16.14 -2.16
N HIS A 307 8.17 15.48 -2.93
CA HIS A 307 9.08 14.46 -2.42
C HIS A 307 10.04 15.07 -1.38
N GLN A 308 10.05 14.52 -0.16
CA GLN A 308 10.93 14.98 0.92
C GLN A 308 12.06 13.99 1.20
N ASN A 309 11.81 12.70 1.04
CA ASN A 309 12.81 11.67 1.26
C ASN A 309 12.45 10.38 0.51
N ILE A 310 13.47 9.63 0.11
CA ILE A 310 13.30 8.34 -0.57
C ILE A 310 13.20 7.26 0.51
N ALA A 311 11.98 6.77 0.77
CA ALA A 311 11.74 5.75 1.78
C ALA A 311 12.34 4.40 1.37
N PHE A 312 12.18 4.01 0.11
CA PHE A 312 12.67 2.73 -0.39
C PHE A 312 12.90 2.77 -1.90
N GLU A 313 13.88 2.01 -2.38
CA GLU A 313 14.08 1.74 -3.81
C GLU A 313 14.49 0.29 -4.03
N ALA A 314 13.88 -0.37 -5.02
CA ALA A 314 14.23 -1.72 -5.44
C ALA A 314 14.60 -1.71 -6.94
N PRO A 315 15.82 -2.17 -7.31
CA PRO A 315 16.28 -2.17 -8.70
C PRO A 315 16.17 -3.53 -9.42
N ARG A 316 15.52 -4.53 -8.81
CA ARG A 316 15.77 -5.95 -9.14
C ARG A 316 14.68 -6.59 -10.01
N ASP A 317 14.52 -6.04 -11.22
CA ASP A 317 13.52 -6.38 -12.27
C ASP A 317 12.40 -5.33 -12.40
N GLU A 318 12.38 -4.37 -11.48
CA GLU A 318 11.55 -3.17 -11.51
C GLU A 318 12.36 -1.92 -11.17
N SER A 319 11.86 -0.77 -11.59
CA SER A 319 12.26 0.54 -11.10
C SER A 319 11.19 1.02 -10.12
N TYR A 320 11.35 0.63 -8.85
CA TYR A 320 10.41 0.96 -7.79
C TYR A 320 11.01 2.03 -6.86
N SER A 321 10.30 3.14 -6.66
CA SER A 321 10.62 4.13 -5.63
C SER A 321 9.40 4.43 -4.76
N ARG A 322 9.59 4.48 -3.45
CA ARG A 322 8.61 4.97 -2.47
C ARG A 322 9.15 6.22 -1.80
N PHE A 323 8.31 7.24 -1.63
CA PHE A 323 8.68 8.49 -0.99
C PHE A 323 7.79 8.80 0.20
N VAL A 324 8.38 9.54 1.15
CA VAL A 324 7.62 10.32 2.13
C VAL A 324 7.65 11.78 1.74
N ASN A 325 6.51 12.44 1.93
CA ASN A 325 6.22 13.70 1.29
C ASN A 325 5.54 14.68 2.25
N THR A 326 5.69 15.96 1.93
CA THR A 326 4.73 16.98 2.32
C THR A 326 3.65 17.08 1.25
N ALA A 327 2.45 17.48 1.66
CA ALA A 327 1.35 17.76 0.75
C ALA A 327 0.68 19.10 1.09
N SER A 328 0.08 19.72 0.09
CA SER A 328 -0.81 20.86 0.27
C SER A 328 -1.99 20.76 -0.67
N GLY A 329 -3.19 21.09 -0.22
CA GLY A 329 -4.37 21.01 -1.08
C GLY A 329 -5.70 21.19 -0.36
N GLY A 330 -6.77 21.03 -1.14
CA GLY A 330 -8.14 21.23 -0.67
C GLY A 330 -9.10 21.43 -1.84
N GLN A 331 -10.29 21.93 -1.53
CA GLN A 331 -11.28 22.29 -2.55
C GLN A 331 -10.94 23.64 -3.17
N ASP A 332 -11.18 23.78 -4.47
CA ASP A 332 -10.89 25.02 -5.18
C ASP A 332 -11.72 26.19 -4.66
N GLY A 333 -11.04 27.32 -4.48
CA GLY A 333 -11.64 28.53 -3.90
C GLY A 333 -11.85 28.46 -2.39
N GLU A 334 -11.51 27.36 -1.72
CA GLU A 334 -11.50 27.23 -0.26
C GLU A 334 -10.07 27.36 0.32
N GLU A 335 -9.94 27.12 1.62
CA GLU A 335 -8.66 27.10 2.32
C GLU A 335 -7.76 25.97 1.80
N VAL A 336 -6.49 26.29 1.56
CA VAL A 336 -5.44 25.33 1.22
C VAL A 336 -4.80 24.81 2.49
N TRP A 337 -4.89 23.50 2.71
CA TRP A 337 -4.38 22.84 3.90
C TRP A 337 -3.00 22.27 3.67
N GLY A 338 -2.11 22.37 4.66
CA GLY A 338 -0.87 21.60 4.69
C GLY A 338 -1.08 20.19 5.25
N GLY A 339 -0.17 19.29 4.91
CA GLY A 339 -0.18 17.93 5.40
C GLY A 339 0.95 17.07 4.84
N VAL A 340 0.71 15.77 4.75
CA VAL A 340 1.70 14.77 4.38
C VAL A 340 1.14 13.78 3.38
N ALA A 341 2.03 13.11 2.66
CA ALA A 341 1.66 12.04 1.76
C ALA A 341 2.72 10.94 1.72
N VAL A 342 2.31 9.78 1.25
CA VAL A 342 3.18 8.71 0.77
C VAL A 342 2.82 8.47 -0.69
N ASN A 343 3.81 8.26 -1.53
CA ASN A 343 3.57 7.74 -2.88
C ASN A 343 4.57 6.65 -3.24
N GLU A 344 4.12 5.82 -4.17
CA GLU A 344 4.90 4.81 -4.84
C GLU A 344 4.85 5.09 -6.34
N GLN A 345 5.98 4.93 -7.01
CA GLN A 345 6.08 4.91 -8.46
C GLN A 345 6.85 3.66 -8.86
N ASN A 346 6.34 2.96 -9.85
CA ASN A 346 6.92 1.72 -10.32
C ASN A 346 6.90 1.64 -11.84
N VAL A 347 7.95 1.06 -12.40
CA VAL A 347 7.97 0.52 -13.76
C VAL A 347 8.54 -0.90 -13.74
N ILE A 348 7.83 -1.86 -14.32
CA ILE A 348 8.34 -3.21 -14.56
C ILE A 348 9.33 -3.15 -15.73
N THR A 349 10.60 -3.49 -15.46
CA THR A 349 11.68 -3.39 -16.45
C THR A 349 11.99 -4.72 -17.13
N ALA A 350 11.59 -5.84 -16.52
CA ALA A 350 11.75 -7.17 -17.07
C ALA A 350 10.41 -7.95 -17.03
N PRO A 351 9.42 -7.57 -17.87
CA PRO A 351 8.12 -8.23 -17.87
C PRO A 351 8.25 -9.70 -18.31
N ARG A 352 7.41 -10.55 -17.72
CA ARG A 352 7.36 -11.99 -18.02
C ARG A 352 6.03 -12.36 -18.69
N PRO A 353 6.02 -13.27 -19.66
CA PRO A 353 4.76 -13.78 -20.23
C PRO A 353 4.04 -14.64 -19.19
N LEU A 354 2.70 -14.63 -19.19
CA LEU A 354 1.93 -15.52 -18.31
C LEU A 354 2.41 -16.99 -18.47
N PRO A 355 2.59 -17.72 -17.36
CA PRO A 355 3.11 -19.09 -17.35
C PRO A 355 2.11 -20.14 -17.88
#